data_AF-A0A0E3KVP3-F1
#
_entry.id   AF-A0A0E3KVP3-F1
#
_cell.length_a   1.000
_cell.length_b   1.000
_cell.length_c   1.000
_cell.angle_alpha   90.00
_cell.angle_beta   90.00
_cell.angle_gamma   90.00
#
_symmetry.space_group_name_H-M   'P 1'
#
loop_
_entity.id
_entity.type
_entity.pdbx_description
1 polymer ?
#
loop_
_entity_poly.entity_id
_entity_poly.type
_entity_poly.pdbx_seq_one_letter_code
_entity_poly.pdbx_strand_id
1 'polypeptide(L)'
;MSFILTFRYLAQKCLSSKNPFYLIRKPSDRRPLKPLKTLFKGIYRGGSITSKNNLEKAEMKEELSLLLQKINNVLESEPAVLRIDPEPAESIILIGDIHGDLDALNFVMGMREELGCKTMLFLGDYVDRGIQGTEVLIKLFRLKLEEPQNIFLLRGNHETVDMNIYYGFFEEIGFDRGFLLNVSRTYDRLPVAAVISGNTFCVHGGINGIESVDAITKEGAFPYLWNDPSKRPGISTSSRGSTVKEFGPDIVDGFLETNGFKRIVRGHTALRTGYEWWFDGKLLSLFSCPDYVGLGNAAAFALIDKGELKIITFINRSQ
;
A
#
# COMPACT_ATOMS: atom_id res chain seq x y z
N MET A 1 31.11 12.69 -6.26
CA MET A 1 30.82 14.10 -5.93
C MET A 1 29.85 14.74 -6.95
N SER A 2 28.75 14.04 -7.30
CA SER A 2 27.75 14.51 -8.28
C SER A 2 26.29 14.20 -7.90
N PHE A 3 26.02 13.88 -6.62
CA PHE A 3 24.65 13.60 -6.13
C PHE A 3 24.09 14.70 -5.20
N ILE A 4 24.94 15.65 -4.76
CA ILE A 4 24.54 16.73 -3.85
C ILE A 4 23.97 17.94 -4.60
N LEU A 5 24.25 18.08 -5.90
CA LEU A 5 23.84 19.24 -6.70
C LEU A 5 22.37 19.20 -7.17
N THR A 6 21.76 18.02 -7.28
CA THR A 6 20.35 17.89 -7.70
C THR A 6 19.37 18.31 -6.60
N PHE A 7 19.75 18.18 -5.32
CA PHE A 7 18.90 18.54 -4.17
C PHE A 7 18.73 20.06 -3.99
N ARG A 8 19.73 20.88 -4.37
CA ARG A 8 19.61 22.35 -4.25
C ARG A 8 18.72 22.96 -5.33
N TYR A 9 18.59 22.34 -6.50
CA TYR A 9 17.79 22.89 -7.60
C TYR A 9 16.27 22.71 -7.39
N LEU A 10 15.84 21.59 -6.79
CA LEU A 10 14.41 21.33 -6.52
C LEU A 10 13.88 22.12 -5.31
N ALA A 11 14.68 22.29 -4.26
CA ALA A 11 14.29 23.08 -3.09
C ALA A 11 14.12 24.58 -3.39
N GLN A 12 14.87 25.10 -4.37
CA GLN A 12 14.84 26.53 -4.70
C GLN A 12 13.66 26.92 -5.63
N LYS A 13 13.08 25.98 -6.38
CA LYS A 13 11.88 26.24 -7.20
C LYS A 13 10.58 26.22 -6.41
N CYS A 14 10.46 25.41 -5.35
CA CYS A 14 9.27 25.43 -4.49
C CYS A 14 9.11 26.72 -3.66
N LEU A 15 10.17 27.53 -3.51
CA LEU A 15 10.15 28.78 -2.75
C LEU A 15 9.83 30.03 -3.61
N SER A 16 9.62 29.90 -4.92
CA SER A 16 9.40 31.08 -5.81
C SER A 16 8.06 31.11 -6.57
N SER A 17 7.23 30.06 -6.52
CA SER A 17 5.89 30.13 -7.14
C SER A 17 4.86 30.70 -6.16
N LYS A 18 4.56 32.00 -6.32
CA LYS A 18 3.36 32.65 -5.79
C LYS A 18 2.10 32.06 -6.43
N ASN A 19 1.56 30.96 -5.90
CA ASN A 19 0.12 30.65 -5.81
C ASN A 19 -0.13 29.19 -5.38
N PRO A 20 -0.50 28.93 -4.11
CA PRO A 20 -1.30 27.77 -3.75
C PRO A 20 -2.79 28.14 -3.82
N PHE A 21 -3.56 27.36 -4.58
CA PHE A 21 -5.02 27.51 -4.63
C PHE A 21 -5.64 27.32 -3.24
N TYR A 22 -6.55 28.24 -2.92
CA TYR A 22 -7.30 28.35 -1.68
C TYR A 22 -8.31 27.22 -1.48
N LEU A 23 -8.30 26.61 -0.29
CA LEU A 23 -9.51 26.06 0.32
C LEU A 23 -10.34 27.23 0.86
N ILE A 24 -11.51 27.48 0.28
CA ILE A 24 -12.48 28.47 0.77
C ILE A 24 -13.04 27.98 2.12
N ARG A 25 -12.60 28.59 3.23
CA ARG A 25 -13.29 28.54 4.53
C ARG A 25 -13.89 29.91 4.85
N LYS A 26 -15.09 29.91 5.44
CA LYS A 26 -15.88 31.11 5.76
C LYS A 26 -15.10 32.11 6.64
N PRO A 27 -15.29 33.43 6.43
CA PRO A 27 -14.53 34.48 7.09
C PRO A 27 -15.15 34.86 8.45
N SER A 28 -14.85 34.12 9.52
CA SER A 28 -15.09 34.61 10.90
C SER A 28 -14.16 34.09 12.01
N ASP A 29 -13.16 33.26 11.72
CA ASP A 29 -12.19 32.84 12.74
C ASP A 29 -10.74 33.07 12.28
N ARG A 30 -10.24 34.30 12.52
CA ARG A 30 -8.80 34.59 12.44
C ARG A 30 -8.22 34.55 13.85
N ARG A 31 -7.46 33.50 14.18
CA ARG A 31 -6.40 33.60 15.21
C ARG A 31 -5.04 33.46 14.52
N PRO A 32 -4.04 34.28 14.88
CA PRO A 32 -2.71 34.19 14.28
C PRO A 32 -2.01 32.87 14.65
N LEU A 33 -1.31 32.29 13.69
CA LEU A 33 -0.43 31.13 13.89
C LEU A 33 0.65 31.47 14.91
N LYS A 34 0.74 30.69 16.00
CA LYS A 34 1.82 30.81 16.99
C LYS A 34 3.12 30.20 16.44
N PRO A 35 4.30 30.78 16.74
CA PRO A 35 5.57 30.26 16.28
C PRO A 35 5.87 28.87 16.87
N LEU A 36 6.50 28.00 16.07
CA LEU A 36 6.83 26.58 16.32
C LEU A 36 7.66 26.27 17.60
N LYS A 37 7.94 27.23 18.47
CA LYS A 37 8.73 27.06 19.71
C LYS A 37 7.91 26.95 21.00
N THR A 38 6.58 26.91 20.94
CA THR A 38 5.73 26.80 22.16
C THR A 38 4.98 25.47 22.32
N LEU A 39 5.25 24.45 21.49
CA LEU A 39 4.65 23.11 21.65
C LEU A 39 5.43 22.15 22.57
N PHE A 40 6.50 22.62 23.24
CA PHE A 40 7.40 21.77 24.06
C PHE A 40 7.44 22.13 25.56
N LYS A 41 6.39 22.74 26.11
CA LYS A 41 6.26 22.89 27.57
C LYS A 41 4.84 22.52 28.01
N GLY A 42 4.61 21.23 28.17
CA GLY A 42 3.39 20.77 28.81
C GLY A 42 3.07 19.29 28.69
N ILE A 43 4.03 18.38 28.85
CA ILE A 43 3.80 17.04 29.44
C ILE A 43 5.11 16.63 30.12
N TYR A 44 5.29 17.05 31.37
CA TYR A 44 6.10 16.32 32.34
C TYR A 44 5.34 16.40 33.66
N ARG A 45 4.31 15.56 33.77
CA ARG A 45 3.84 15.05 35.05
C ARG A 45 4.01 13.54 34.97
N GLY A 46 4.89 13.04 35.83
CA GLY A 46 5.36 11.67 35.83
C GLY A 46 4.27 10.65 36.16
N GLY A 47 4.49 9.45 35.64
CA GLY A 47 3.78 8.22 35.96
C GLY A 47 4.14 7.15 34.92
N SER A 48 4.94 6.16 35.32
CA SER A 48 5.06 4.73 34.92
C SER A 48 4.67 4.19 33.51
N ILE A 49 4.20 4.99 32.56
CA ILE A 49 3.56 4.54 31.31
C ILE A 49 4.53 4.62 30.12
N THR A 50 5.52 5.51 30.17
CA THR A 50 6.47 5.72 29.05
C THR A 50 7.51 4.61 28.90
N SER A 51 7.91 3.94 29.99
CA SER A 51 8.89 2.85 29.93
C SER A 51 8.29 1.56 29.38
N LYS A 52 7.02 1.27 29.70
CA LYS A 52 6.32 0.06 29.25
C LYS A 52 6.08 0.09 27.74
N ASN A 53 5.58 1.21 27.21
CA ASN A 53 5.40 1.38 25.77
C ASN A 53 6.73 1.36 25.00
N ASN A 54 7.83 1.85 25.59
CA ASN A 54 9.15 1.79 24.95
C ASN A 54 9.73 0.36 24.96
N LEU A 55 9.46 -0.43 26.00
CA LEU A 55 9.86 -1.83 26.07
C LEU A 55 9.09 -2.66 25.04
N GLU A 56 7.76 -2.51 24.97
CA GLU A 56 6.92 -3.20 23.98
C GLU A 56 7.36 -2.88 22.54
N LYS A 57 7.66 -1.61 22.24
CA LYS A 57 8.21 -1.22 20.92
C LYS A 57 9.58 -1.84 20.63
N ALA A 58 10.45 -1.97 21.65
CA ALA A 58 11.75 -2.59 21.47
C ALA A 58 11.63 -4.09 21.20
N GLU A 59 10.76 -4.80 21.92
CA GLU A 59 10.46 -6.22 21.74
C GLU A 59 9.89 -6.49 20.34
N MET A 60 8.92 -5.69 19.90
CA MET A 60 8.35 -5.78 18.57
C MET A 60 9.37 -5.58 17.45
N LYS A 61 10.28 -4.61 17.63
CA LYS A 61 11.33 -4.34 16.66
C LYS A 61 12.34 -5.48 16.59
N GLU A 62 12.68 -6.09 17.72
CA GLU A 62 13.53 -7.28 17.78
C GLU A 62 12.85 -8.45 17.07
N GLU A 63 11.56 -8.66 17.33
CA GLU A 63 10.75 -9.68 16.69
C GLU A 63 10.69 -9.49 15.16
N LEU A 64 10.38 -8.28 14.70
CA LEU A 64 10.38 -7.97 13.27
C LEU A 64 11.78 -8.20 12.68
N SER A 65 12.86 -7.82 13.37
CA SER A 65 14.23 -8.08 12.91
C SER A 65 14.49 -9.57 12.65
N LEU A 66 14.00 -10.45 13.53
CA LEU A 66 14.12 -11.91 13.36
C LEU A 66 13.28 -12.41 12.18
N LEU A 67 12.08 -11.86 11.98
CA LEU A 67 11.22 -12.19 10.84
C LEU A 67 11.84 -11.75 9.52
N LEU A 68 12.42 -10.54 9.44
CA LEU A 68 13.08 -10.02 8.24
C LEU A 68 14.14 -11.00 7.71
N GLN A 69 14.94 -11.59 8.61
CA GLN A 69 15.96 -12.57 8.23
C GLN A 69 15.37 -13.83 7.58
N LYS A 70 14.24 -14.32 8.09
CA LYS A 70 13.56 -15.52 7.59
C LYS A 70 12.80 -15.26 6.29
N ILE A 71 12.02 -14.18 6.27
CA ILE A 71 11.13 -13.85 5.15
C ILE A 71 11.89 -13.45 3.89
N ASN A 72 13.09 -12.88 4.04
CA ASN A 72 13.94 -12.52 2.90
C ASN A 72 14.18 -13.70 1.95
N ASN A 73 14.45 -14.90 2.48
CA ASN A 73 14.69 -16.08 1.65
C ASN A 73 13.44 -16.52 0.87
N VAL A 74 12.26 -16.36 1.46
CA VAL A 74 10.98 -16.69 0.81
C VAL A 74 10.67 -15.69 -0.30
N LEU A 75 10.74 -14.39 -0.01
CA LEU A 75 10.44 -13.36 -0.99
C LEU A 75 11.48 -13.30 -2.12
N GLU A 76 12.73 -13.61 -1.83
CA GLU A 76 13.81 -13.63 -2.84
C GLU A 76 13.64 -14.78 -3.84
N SER A 77 13.07 -15.92 -3.43
CA SER A 77 12.78 -17.03 -4.33
C SER A 77 11.51 -16.82 -5.18
N GLU A 78 10.64 -15.90 -4.78
CA GLU A 78 9.44 -15.54 -5.54
C GLU A 78 9.77 -14.64 -6.74
N PRO A 79 9.15 -14.89 -7.92
CA PRO A 79 9.34 -14.04 -9.09
C PRO A 79 8.72 -12.64 -8.89
N ALA A 80 9.07 -11.69 -9.77
CA ALA A 80 8.44 -10.37 -9.77
C ALA A 80 6.94 -10.42 -10.06
N VAL A 81 6.50 -11.40 -10.86
CA VAL A 81 5.08 -11.66 -11.14
C VAL A 81 4.73 -13.06 -10.67
N LEU A 82 3.93 -13.15 -9.61
CA LEU A 82 3.42 -14.41 -9.09
C LEU A 82 2.41 -15.02 -10.08
N ARG A 83 2.41 -16.34 -10.22
CA ARG A 83 1.35 -17.09 -10.90
C ARG A 83 0.59 -17.86 -9.83
N ILE A 84 -0.68 -17.50 -9.62
CA ILE A 84 -1.52 -18.05 -8.55
C ILE A 84 -2.69 -18.75 -9.22
N ASP A 85 -2.60 -20.07 -9.34
CA ASP A 85 -3.61 -20.89 -9.99
C ASP A 85 -4.30 -21.76 -8.93
N PRO A 86 -5.29 -21.21 -8.20
CA PRO A 86 -6.03 -21.97 -7.21
C PRO A 86 -6.82 -23.09 -7.89
N GLU A 87 -7.02 -24.20 -7.19
CA GLU A 87 -7.88 -25.29 -7.67
C GLU A 87 -9.30 -24.77 -7.94
N PRO A 88 -10.09 -25.35 -8.87
CA PRO A 88 -11.41 -24.82 -9.24
C PRO A 88 -12.41 -24.65 -8.09
N ALA A 89 -12.22 -25.39 -7.00
CA ALA A 89 -13.04 -25.32 -5.79
C ALA A 89 -12.52 -24.34 -4.73
N GLU A 90 -11.32 -23.79 -4.92
CA GLU A 90 -10.69 -22.86 -4.00
C GLU A 90 -11.03 -21.41 -4.34
N SER A 91 -11.23 -20.63 -3.29
CA SER A 91 -11.44 -19.20 -3.37
C SER A 91 -10.18 -18.44 -2.98
N ILE A 92 -10.07 -17.19 -3.44
CA ILE A 92 -9.00 -16.27 -3.08
C ILE A 92 -9.57 -14.92 -2.66
N ILE A 93 -9.10 -14.41 -1.52
CA ILE A 93 -9.40 -13.06 -1.05
C ILE A 93 -8.32 -12.10 -1.56
N LEU A 94 -8.74 -10.98 -2.16
CA LEU A 94 -7.88 -9.88 -2.61
C LEU A 94 -8.07 -8.67 -1.70
N ILE A 95 -6.97 -8.19 -1.12
CA ILE A 95 -6.95 -7.15 -0.10
C ILE A 95 -6.16 -5.96 -0.64
N GLY A 96 -6.76 -4.77 -0.63
CA GLY A 96 -6.08 -3.52 -0.96
C GLY A 96 -5.24 -3.00 0.22
N ASP A 97 -5.08 -1.68 0.27
CA ASP A 97 -4.19 -0.99 1.22
C ASP A 97 -4.67 -1.19 2.68
N ILE A 98 -3.72 -1.40 3.59
CA ILE A 98 -3.98 -1.60 5.03
C ILE A 98 -3.46 -0.43 5.87
N HIS A 99 -2.34 0.20 5.48
CA HIS A 99 -1.82 1.42 6.09
C HIS A 99 -1.73 1.41 7.63
N GLY A 100 -1.15 0.37 8.20
CA GLY A 100 -0.94 0.26 9.64
C GLY A 100 -2.22 0.19 10.46
N ASP A 101 -3.34 -0.21 9.85
CA ASP A 101 -4.61 -0.49 10.53
C ASP A 101 -4.69 -1.98 10.88
N LEU A 102 -4.31 -2.32 12.12
CA LEU A 102 -4.31 -3.70 12.60
C LEU A 102 -5.73 -4.27 12.73
N ASP A 103 -6.71 -3.43 13.04
CA ASP A 103 -8.10 -3.88 13.20
C ASP A 103 -8.72 -4.24 11.84
N ALA A 104 -8.42 -3.47 10.79
CA ALA A 104 -8.79 -3.83 9.42
C ALA A 104 -8.15 -5.16 9.00
N LEU A 105 -6.85 -5.36 9.30
CA LEU A 105 -6.17 -6.63 9.04
C LEU A 105 -6.82 -7.79 9.81
N ASN A 106 -7.12 -7.60 11.09
CA ASN A 106 -7.80 -8.60 11.92
C ASN A 106 -9.18 -8.95 11.37
N PHE A 107 -9.93 -7.96 10.88
CA PHE A 107 -11.24 -8.18 10.28
C PHE A 107 -11.14 -9.05 9.03
N VAL A 108 -10.26 -8.73 8.08
CA VAL A 108 -10.13 -9.54 6.84
C VAL A 108 -9.61 -10.96 7.14
N MET A 109 -8.80 -11.13 8.18
CA MET A 109 -8.39 -12.45 8.67
C MET A 109 -9.56 -13.24 9.29
N GLY A 110 -10.46 -12.59 10.02
CA GLY A 110 -11.69 -13.24 10.49
C GLY A 110 -12.58 -13.67 9.33
N MET A 111 -12.69 -12.83 8.29
CA MET A 111 -13.45 -13.17 7.08
C MET A 111 -12.83 -14.35 6.31
N ARG A 112 -11.50 -14.50 6.31
CA ARG A 112 -10.81 -15.66 5.75
C ARG A 112 -11.35 -16.97 6.35
N GLU A 113 -11.48 -17.01 7.68
CA GLU A 113 -12.00 -18.16 8.42
C GLU A 113 -13.49 -18.38 8.17
N GLU A 114 -14.29 -17.32 8.26
CA GLU A 114 -15.75 -17.37 8.07
C GLU A 114 -16.13 -17.87 6.66
N LEU A 115 -15.38 -17.45 5.64
CA LEU A 115 -15.59 -17.85 4.26
C LEU A 115 -14.94 -19.19 3.89
N GLY A 116 -14.17 -19.81 4.81
CA GLY A 116 -13.39 -21.01 4.52
C GLY A 116 -12.35 -20.82 3.40
N CYS A 117 -11.91 -19.59 3.17
CA CYS A 117 -11.02 -19.21 2.08
C CYS A 117 -9.57 -19.35 2.54
N LYS A 118 -8.80 -20.30 1.98
CA LYS A 118 -7.39 -20.45 2.39
C LYS A 118 -6.50 -19.35 1.84
N THR A 119 -6.71 -18.94 0.60
CA THR A 119 -5.75 -18.12 -0.13
C THR A 119 -6.05 -16.63 0.01
N MET A 120 -5.01 -15.83 0.25
CA MET A 120 -5.10 -14.37 0.36
C MET A 120 -3.98 -13.72 -0.46
N LEU A 121 -4.33 -12.70 -1.24
CA LEU A 121 -3.39 -11.83 -1.95
C LEU A 121 -3.56 -10.39 -1.46
N PHE A 122 -2.50 -9.86 -0.85
CA PHE A 122 -2.45 -8.45 -0.45
C PHE A 122 -1.73 -7.62 -1.51
N LEU A 123 -2.34 -6.51 -1.92
CA LEU A 123 -1.89 -5.70 -3.05
C LEU A 123 -0.79 -4.69 -2.71
N GLY A 124 -0.46 -4.47 -1.44
CA GLY A 124 0.61 -3.58 -0.98
C GLY A 124 0.14 -2.57 0.07
N ASP A 125 0.99 -1.61 0.41
CA ASP A 125 0.75 -0.52 1.36
C ASP A 125 0.30 -1.02 2.75
N TYR A 126 1.22 -1.70 3.41
CA TYR A 126 1.03 -2.29 4.73
C TYR A 126 1.25 -1.29 5.87
N VAL A 127 2.17 -0.35 5.66
CA VAL A 127 2.66 0.60 6.66
C VAL A 127 2.26 2.04 6.35
N ASP A 128 2.72 2.94 7.21
CA ASP A 128 2.46 4.38 7.20
C ASP A 128 0.99 4.76 7.45
N ARG A 129 0.77 6.03 7.79
CA ARG A 129 -0.54 6.67 8.07
C ARG A 129 -1.21 6.20 9.35
N GLY A 130 -1.42 4.89 9.49
CA GLY A 130 -1.78 4.26 10.76
C GLY A 130 -0.58 4.19 11.70
N ILE A 131 -0.84 3.76 12.93
CA ILE A 131 0.17 3.75 14.02
C ILE A 131 0.64 2.34 14.40
N GLN A 132 0.17 1.31 13.68
CA GLN A 132 0.44 -0.10 13.97
C GLN A 132 1.08 -0.81 12.76
N GLY A 133 1.94 -0.11 12.00
CA GLY A 133 2.60 -0.67 10.82
C GLY A 133 3.52 -1.85 11.16
N THR A 134 4.21 -1.80 12.29
CA THR A 134 5.13 -2.84 12.79
C THR A 134 4.34 -4.11 13.14
N GLU A 135 3.21 -3.98 13.82
CA GLU A 135 2.29 -5.06 14.15
C GLU A 135 1.76 -5.72 12.86
N VAL A 136 1.35 -4.90 11.88
CA VAL A 136 0.85 -5.37 10.58
C VAL A 136 1.93 -6.19 9.85
N LEU A 137 3.16 -5.67 9.74
CA LEU A 137 4.27 -6.39 9.10
C LEU A 137 4.59 -7.70 9.81
N ILE A 138 4.69 -7.68 11.15
CA ILE A 138 4.93 -8.86 11.97
C ILE A 138 3.88 -9.94 11.65
N LYS A 139 2.59 -9.55 11.66
CA LYS A 139 1.50 -10.49 11.45
C LYS A 139 1.52 -11.07 10.04
N LEU A 140 1.67 -10.22 9.02
CA LEU A 140 1.74 -10.65 7.62
C LEU A 140 2.95 -11.55 7.34
N PHE A 141 4.13 -11.22 7.87
CA PHE A 141 5.34 -12.04 7.66
C PHE A 141 5.28 -13.37 8.39
N ARG A 142 4.69 -13.45 9.59
CA ARG A 142 4.41 -14.73 10.25
C ARG A 142 3.50 -15.61 9.39
N LEU A 143 2.36 -15.07 8.96
CA LEU A 143 1.43 -15.81 8.10
C LEU A 143 2.08 -16.28 6.80
N LYS A 144 2.88 -15.43 6.16
CA LYS A 144 3.62 -15.82 4.94
C LYS A 144 4.65 -16.92 5.19
N LEU A 145 5.33 -16.91 6.33
CA LEU A 145 6.29 -17.96 6.70
C LEU A 145 5.60 -19.27 7.06
N GLU A 146 4.43 -19.21 7.70
CA GLU A 146 3.64 -20.37 8.12
C GLU A 146 2.89 -21.01 6.93
N GLU A 147 2.36 -20.19 6.03
CA GLU A 147 1.52 -20.62 4.91
C GLU A 147 1.98 -20.01 3.56
N PRO A 148 3.23 -20.28 3.11
CA PRO A 148 3.82 -19.61 1.97
C PRO A 148 3.10 -19.85 0.63
N GLN A 149 2.29 -20.90 0.54
CA GLN A 149 1.50 -21.24 -0.65
C GLN A 149 0.09 -20.62 -0.64
N ASN A 150 -0.37 -20.08 0.50
CA ASN A 150 -1.70 -19.50 0.64
C ASN A 150 -1.67 -17.98 0.81
N ILE A 151 -0.59 -17.43 1.35
CA ILE A 151 -0.46 -16.00 1.63
C ILE A 151 0.48 -15.38 0.61
N PHE A 152 0.02 -14.36 -0.11
CA PHE A 152 0.80 -13.67 -1.13
C PHE A 152 0.82 -12.16 -0.82
N LEU A 153 2.02 -11.58 -0.91
CA LEU A 153 2.27 -10.19 -0.53
C LEU A 153 2.89 -9.46 -1.73
N LEU A 154 2.18 -8.48 -2.29
CA LEU A 154 2.74 -7.59 -3.31
C LEU A 154 3.34 -6.34 -2.69
N ARG A 155 4.31 -5.76 -3.38
CA ARG A 155 4.89 -4.47 -3.01
C ARG A 155 3.91 -3.35 -3.30
N GLY A 156 3.70 -2.46 -2.34
CA GLY A 156 3.07 -1.16 -2.55
C GLY A 156 4.09 -0.02 -2.62
N ASN A 157 3.61 1.20 -2.87
CA ASN A 157 4.50 2.37 -2.95
C ASN A 157 5.00 2.81 -1.57
N HIS A 158 4.27 2.50 -0.50
CA HIS A 158 4.67 2.75 0.88
C HIS A 158 5.75 1.79 1.40
N GLU A 159 6.02 0.69 0.70
CA GLU A 159 7.16 -0.19 0.96
C GLU A 159 8.47 0.40 0.37
N THR A 160 8.76 1.66 0.72
CA THR A 160 9.97 2.41 0.32
C THR A 160 10.45 3.35 1.44
N VAL A 161 11.76 3.58 1.52
CA VAL A 161 12.38 4.47 2.53
C VAL A 161 11.78 5.87 2.51
N ASP A 162 11.59 6.44 1.32
CA ASP A 162 11.09 7.81 1.18
C ASP A 162 9.69 7.93 1.78
N MET A 163 8.77 7.02 1.44
CA MET A 163 7.42 7.07 1.99
C MET A 163 7.41 6.91 3.51
N ASN A 164 8.20 5.96 4.04
CA ASN A 164 8.24 5.71 5.48
C ASN A 164 8.79 6.88 6.29
N ILE A 165 9.73 7.64 5.72
CA ILE A 165 10.25 8.87 6.35
C ILE A 165 9.15 9.93 6.42
N TYR A 166 8.33 10.06 5.36
CA TYR A 166 7.33 11.12 5.26
C TYR A 166 6.00 10.79 5.95
N TYR A 167 5.61 9.52 6.05
CA TYR A 167 4.23 9.14 6.38
C TYR A 167 4.04 8.34 7.67
N GLY A 168 5.09 8.20 8.48
CA GLY A 168 4.98 7.88 9.91
C GLY A 168 5.71 6.63 10.36
N PHE A 169 5.97 5.66 9.48
CA PHE A 169 6.60 4.41 9.88
C PHE A 169 8.01 4.61 10.46
N PHE A 170 8.77 5.59 9.95
CA PHE A 170 10.09 5.91 10.50
C PHE A 170 10.04 6.42 11.96
N GLU A 171 9.01 7.19 12.33
CA GLU A 171 8.76 7.59 13.72
C GLU A 171 8.32 6.39 14.56
N GLU A 172 7.45 5.55 14.01
CA GLU A 172 6.92 4.37 14.68
C GLU A 172 8.03 3.44 15.21
N ILE A 173 9.04 3.19 14.38
CA ILE A 173 10.23 2.35 14.70
C ILE A 173 11.32 3.08 15.51
N GLY A 174 11.03 4.29 15.99
CA GLY A 174 11.92 5.07 16.86
C GLY A 174 13.05 5.80 16.12
N PHE A 175 12.82 6.25 14.89
CA PHE A 175 13.78 6.98 14.05
C PHE A 175 15.10 6.24 13.79
N ASP A 176 15.07 4.90 13.80
CA ASP A 176 16.25 4.07 13.53
C ASP A 176 16.46 3.87 12.03
N ARG A 177 17.44 4.58 11.48
CA ARG A 177 17.78 4.50 10.05
C ARG A 177 18.34 3.15 9.65
N GLY A 178 19.13 2.50 10.52
CA GLY A 178 19.72 1.19 10.23
C GLY A 178 18.64 0.13 10.12
N PHE A 179 17.68 0.17 11.05
CA PHE A 179 16.52 -0.70 11.00
C PHE A 179 15.63 -0.44 9.78
N LEU A 180 15.34 0.83 9.47
CA LEU A 180 14.55 1.18 8.27
C LEU A 180 15.19 0.67 6.98
N LEU A 181 16.52 0.79 6.84
CA LEU A 181 17.23 0.26 5.68
C LEU A 181 17.15 -1.27 5.60
N ASN A 182 17.16 -1.97 6.75
CA ASN A 182 16.97 -3.41 6.78
C ASN A 182 15.56 -3.81 6.34
N VAL A 183 14.53 -3.11 6.83
CA VAL A 183 13.14 -3.31 6.39
C VAL A 183 13.00 -3.03 4.89
N SER A 184 13.57 -1.92 4.39
CA SER A 184 13.53 -1.58 2.96
C SER A 184 14.18 -2.62 2.06
N ARG A 185 15.27 -3.26 2.50
CA ARG A 185 15.88 -4.36 1.74
C ARG A 185 14.93 -5.55 1.62
N THR A 186 14.10 -5.81 2.64
CA THR A 186 13.04 -6.81 2.55
C THR A 186 11.95 -6.37 1.56
N TYR A 187 11.56 -5.10 1.56
CA TYR A 187 10.61 -4.56 0.59
C TYR A 187 11.06 -4.72 -0.86
N ASP A 188 12.36 -4.57 -1.13
CA ASP A 188 12.93 -4.76 -2.48
C ASP A 188 12.80 -6.21 -3.00
N ARG A 189 12.51 -7.16 -2.12
CA ARG A 189 12.28 -8.57 -2.47
C ARG A 189 10.82 -8.89 -2.72
N LEU A 190 9.88 -8.03 -2.34
CA LEU A 190 8.46 -8.29 -2.55
C LEU A 190 8.15 -8.43 -4.05
N PRO A 191 7.31 -9.40 -4.45
CA PRO A 191 6.72 -9.45 -5.77
C PRO A 191 6.01 -8.14 -6.14
N VAL A 192 6.01 -7.78 -7.41
CA VAL A 192 5.43 -6.53 -7.92
C VAL A 192 3.97 -6.72 -8.32
N ALA A 193 3.66 -7.89 -8.88
CA ALA A 193 2.34 -8.23 -9.39
C ALA A 193 2.03 -9.70 -9.20
N ALA A 194 0.77 -10.07 -9.45
CA ALA A 194 0.33 -11.46 -9.55
C ALA A 194 -0.60 -11.64 -10.74
N VAL A 195 -0.71 -12.85 -11.24
CA VAL A 195 -1.76 -13.26 -12.17
C VAL A 195 -2.49 -14.46 -11.59
N ILE A 196 -3.80 -14.30 -11.45
CA ILE A 196 -4.69 -15.32 -10.91
C ILE A 196 -5.38 -16.05 -12.05
N SER A 197 -5.33 -17.39 -12.01
CA SER A 197 -5.98 -18.29 -12.98
C SER A 197 -5.69 -17.91 -14.44
N GLY A 198 -4.47 -17.46 -14.71
CA GLY A 198 -4.00 -16.99 -16.02
C GLY A 198 -4.73 -15.78 -16.64
N ASN A 199 -5.68 -15.13 -15.95
CA ASN A 199 -6.53 -14.12 -16.60
C ASN A 199 -6.82 -12.84 -15.80
N THR A 200 -6.52 -12.81 -14.50
CA THR A 200 -6.73 -11.63 -13.66
C THR A 200 -5.39 -11.11 -13.18
N PHE A 201 -4.98 -9.95 -13.69
CA PHE A 201 -3.74 -9.28 -13.29
C PHE A 201 -3.97 -8.46 -12.02
N CYS A 202 -3.11 -8.64 -11.02
CA CYS A 202 -3.17 -7.95 -9.74
C CYS A 202 -1.89 -7.16 -9.51
N VAL A 203 -2.02 -5.89 -9.11
CA VAL A 203 -0.88 -4.97 -8.94
C VAL A 203 -1.24 -3.90 -7.93
N HIS A 204 -0.27 -3.20 -7.32
CA HIS A 204 -0.61 -2.11 -6.39
C HIS A 204 -1.21 -0.87 -7.07
N GLY A 205 -0.43 -0.20 -7.90
CA GLY A 205 -0.79 1.04 -8.57
C GLY A 205 -1.47 0.78 -9.91
N GLY A 206 -0.78 0.19 -10.88
CA GLY A 206 -1.38 -0.01 -12.20
C GLY A 206 -0.40 -0.47 -13.25
N ILE A 207 -0.61 -0.05 -14.49
CA ILE A 207 0.18 -0.49 -15.66
C ILE A 207 1.02 0.65 -16.22
N ASN A 208 2.05 0.30 -16.99
CA ASN A 208 2.99 1.25 -17.59
C ASN A 208 2.90 1.33 -19.13
N GLY A 209 1.86 0.71 -19.70
CA GLY A 209 1.60 0.63 -21.13
C GLY A 209 0.93 -0.69 -21.47
N ILE A 210 1.09 -1.12 -22.71
CA ILE A 210 0.55 -2.39 -23.24
C ILE A 210 1.59 -3.52 -23.20
N GLU A 211 2.61 -3.40 -22.36
CA GLU A 211 3.72 -4.35 -22.32
C GLU A 211 3.33 -5.72 -21.74
N SER A 212 4.10 -6.76 -22.10
CA SER A 212 3.93 -8.08 -21.51
C SER A 212 4.31 -8.05 -20.03
N VAL A 213 3.53 -8.73 -19.19
CA VAL A 213 3.85 -8.87 -17.76
C VAL A 213 5.15 -9.61 -17.49
N ASP A 214 5.66 -10.38 -18.46
CA ASP A 214 6.94 -11.07 -18.32
C ASP A 214 8.14 -10.10 -18.34
N ALA A 215 7.93 -8.85 -18.74
CA ALA A 215 8.94 -7.79 -18.69
C ALA A 215 9.06 -7.13 -17.30
N ILE A 216 8.15 -7.42 -16.37
CA ILE A 216 8.15 -6.82 -15.04
C ILE A 216 9.28 -7.40 -14.20
N THR A 217 10.12 -6.54 -13.63
CA THR A 217 11.15 -6.92 -12.66
C THR A 217 10.97 -6.16 -11.34
N LYS A 218 11.57 -6.67 -10.25
CA LYS A 218 11.52 -6.01 -8.93
C LYS A 218 12.22 -4.64 -8.93
N GLU A 219 13.26 -4.50 -9.74
CA GLU A 219 14.01 -3.25 -9.94
C GLU A 219 13.21 -2.24 -10.78
N GLY A 220 12.43 -2.73 -11.74
CA GLY A 220 11.54 -1.94 -12.60
C GLY A 220 10.17 -1.66 -12.01
N ALA A 221 9.96 -1.89 -10.71
CA ALA A 221 8.63 -1.88 -10.09
C ALA A 221 7.95 -0.50 -10.09
N PHE A 222 8.71 0.60 -10.11
CA PHE A 222 8.19 1.95 -9.84
C PHE A 222 6.86 2.30 -10.56
N PRO A 223 6.71 2.13 -11.89
CA PRO A 223 5.47 2.46 -12.57
C PRO A 223 4.26 1.66 -12.08
N TYR A 224 4.48 0.39 -11.72
CA TYR A 224 3.45 -0.53 -11.25
C TYR A 224 2.98 -0.19 -9.83
N LEU A 225 3.82 0.45 -9.02
CA LEU A 225 3.49 0.89 -7.67
C LEU A 225 2.75 2.23 -7.64
N TRP A 226 2.90 3.08 -8.67
CA TRP A 226 2.52 4.49 -8.59
C TRP A 226 1.49 4.96 -9.63
N ASN A 227 1.37 4.30 -10.78
CA ASN A 227 0.50 4.80 -11.85
C ASN A 227 -0.99 4.66 -11.48
N ASP A 228 -1.83 5.56 -12.01
CA ASP A 228 -3.28 5.58 -11.75
C ASP A 228 -4.14 5.44 -13.01
N PRO A 229 -5.35 4.86 -12.91
CA PRO A 229 -6.30 4.90 -14.00
C PRO A 229 -6.79 6.33 -14.24
N SER A 230 -7.09 6.66 -15.50
CA SER A 230 -7.67 7.93 -15.91
C SER A 230 -8.80 7.72 -16.88
N LYS A 231 -9.83 8.57 -16.81
CA LYS A 231 -10.95 8.53 -17.78
C LYS A 231 -10.54 9.05 -19.17
N ARG A 232 -9.38 9.69 -19.28
CA ARG A 232 -8.83 10.18 -20.56
C ARG A 232 -8.10 9.03 -21.27
N PRO A 233 -8.32 8.85 -22.59
CA PRO A 233 -7.52 7.92 -23.38
C PRO A 233 -6.02 8.26 -23.37
N GLY A 234 -5.19 7.26 -23.63
CA GLY A 234 -3.74 7.32 -23.72
C GLY A 234 -3.04 7.30 -22.36
N ILE A 235 -1.77 7.70 -22.38
CA ILE A 235 -0.95 7.90 -21.19
C ILE A 235 -0.79 9.40 -20.95
N SER A 236 -1.00 9.85 -19.72
CA SER A 236 -0.83 11.25 -19.33
C SER A 236 -0.02 11.40 -18.04
N THR A 237 0.34 12.63 -17.70
CA THR A 237 1.07 12.92 -16.45
C THR A 237 0.14 12.85 -15.25
N SER A 238 0.57 12.22 -14.15
CA SER A 238 -0.18 12.18 -12.90
C SER A 238 0.06 13.42 -12.03
N SER A 239 -0.94 13.77 -11.23
CA SER A 239 -0.82 14.77 -10.16
C SER A 239 0.13 14.34 -9.03
N ARG A 240 0.50 13.05 -8.95
CA ARG A 240 1.40 12.51 -7.91
C ARG A 240 2.88 12.83 -8.13
N GLY A 241 3.25 13.26 -9.34
CA GLY A 241 4.63 13.63 -9.66
C GLY A 241 4.96 13.44 -11.13
N SER A 242 6.01 14.11 -11.60
CA SER A 242 6.39 14.14 -13.02
C SER A 242 6.82 12.80 -13.60
N THR A 243 7.20 11.84 -12.75
CA THR A 243 7.59 10.47 -13.15
C THR A 243 6.43 9.48 -13.12
N VAL A 244 5.29 9.88 -12.53
CA VAL A 244 4.10 9.04 -12.38
C VAL A 244 3.13 9.32 -13.53
N LYS A 245 2.55 8.26 -14.06
CA LYS A 245 1.65 8.33 -15.21
C LYS A 245 0.22 7.99 -14.81
N GLU A 246 -0.69 8.52 -15.59
CA GLU A 246 -2.09 8.12 -15.65
C GLU A 246 -2.32 7.30 -16.94
N PHE A 247 -3.08 6.20 -16.87
CA PHE A 247 -3.39 5.35 -18.02
C PHE A 247 -4.89 5.26 -18.32
N GLY A 248 -5.24 5.42 -19.58
CA GLY A 248 -6.61 5.46 -20.09
C GLY A 248 -7.23 4.09 -20.40
N PRO A 249 -8.52 4.08 -20.79
CA PRO A 249 -9.25 2.85 -21.17
C PRO A 249 -8.61 2.08 -22.33
N ASP A 250 -8.09 2.76 -23.34
CA ASP A 250 -7.40 2.18 -24.50
C ASP A 250 -6.08 1.48 -24.11
N ILE A 251 -5.37 2.01 -23.12
CA ILE A 251 -4.15 1.38 -22.59
C ILE A 251 -4.51 0.12 -21.80
N VAL A 252 -5.60 0.14 -21.03
CA VAL A 252 -6.11 -1.06 -20.35
C VAL A 252 -6.53 -2.13 -21.36
N ASP A 253 -7.26 -1.75 -22.40
CA ASP A 253 -7.71 -2.68 -23.44
C ASP A 253 -6.52 -3.35 -24.15
N GLY A 254 -5.54 -2.55 -24.61
CA GLY A 254 -4.35 -3.10 -25.26
C GLY A 254 -3.49 -3.96 -24.34
N PHE A 255 -3.38 -3.61 -23.05
CA PHE A 255 -2.66 -4.42 -22.08
C PHE A 255 -3.34 -5.77 -21.82
N LEU A 256 -4.67 -5.76 -21.64
CA LEU A 256 -5.44 -6.98 -21.46
C LEU A 256 -5.37 -7.88 -22.69
N GLU A 257 -5.49 -7.32 -23.89
CA GLU A 257 -5.37 -8.06 -25.15
C GLU A 257 -3.97 -8.68 -25.31
N THR A 258 -2.92 -7.88 -25.12
CA THR A 258 -1.51 -8.34 -25.26
C THR A 258 -1.19 -9.52 -24.36
N ASN A 259 -1.76 -9.54 -23.15
CA ASN A 259 -1.47 -10.56 -22.16
C ASN A 259 -2.54 -11.66 -22.07
N GLY A 260 -3.61 -11.59 -22.87
CA GLY A 260 -4.71 -12.55 -22.82
C GLY A 260 -5.52 -12.51 -21.52
N PHE A 261 -5.56 -11.35 -20.85
CA PHE A 261 -6.25 -11.17 -19.57
C PHE A 261 -7.67 -10.64 -19.73
N LYS A 262 -8.48 -10.86 -18.71
CA LYS A 262 -9.86 -10.36 -18.63
C LYS A 262 -9.99 -9.12 -17.75
N ARG A 263 -9.12 -8.97 -16.75
CA ARG A 263 -9.28 -7.94 -15.72
C ARG A 263 -7.97 -7.55 -15.06
N ILE A 264 -7.92 -6.31 -14.58
CA ILE A 264 -6.94 -5.78 -13.63
C ILE A 264 -7.60 -5.56 -12.26
N VAL A 265 -6.94 -5.94 -11.17
CA VAL A 265 -7.32 -5.58 -9.79
C VAL A 265 -6.17 -4.82 -9.13
N ARG A 266 -6.44 -3.67 -8.52
CA ARG A 266 -5.43 -2.80 -7.92
C ARG A 266 -5.77 -2.20 -6.56
N GLY A 267 -4.76 -1.71 -5.84
CA GLY A 267 -4.85 -0.98 -4.56
C GLY A 267 -4.72 0.55 -4.74
N HIS A 268 -3.87 1.20 -3.94
CA HIS A 268 -3.20 2.50 -4.08
C HIS A 268 -4.06 3.80 -4.04
N THR A 269 -5.38 3.72 -4.12
CA THR A 269 -6.27 4.90 -4.05
C THR A 269 -7.27 4.73 -2.93
N ALA A 270 -7.34 5.70 -2.03
CA ALA A 270 -8.39 5.77 -1.01
C ALA A 270 -9.74 6.05 -1.69
N LEU A 271 -10.72 5.18 -1.43
CA LEU A 271 -12.03 5.21 -2.10
C LEU A 271 -13.14 5.31 -1.08
N ARG A 272 -14.12 6.20 -1.32
CA ARG A 272 -15.22 6.45 -0.39
C ARG A 272 -15.97 5.18 0.02
N THR A 273 -16.19 4.26 -0.90
CA THR A 273 -16.91 2.99 -0.71
C THR A 273 -15.98 1.78 -0.56
N GLY A 274 -14.66 2.00 -0.48
CA GLY A 274 -13.65 0.94 -0.42
C GLY A 274 -13.35 0.27 -1.77
N TYR A 275 -14.12 0.53 -2.82
CA TYR A 275 -13.83 0.02 -4.17
C TYR A 275 -14.40 0.92 -5.29
N GLU A 276 -13.86 0.78 -6.50
CA GLU A 276 -14.34 1.44 -7.71
C GLU A 276 -14.10 0.55 -8.95
N TRP A 277 -15.12 0.44 -9.81
CA TRP A 277 -14.99 -0.19 -11.12
C TRP A 277 -14.70 0.85 -12.20
N TRP A 278 -13.76 0.53 -13.06
CA TRP A 278 -13.33 1.35 -14.19
C TRP A 278 -13.52 0.59 -15.49
N PHE A 279 -13.62 1.35 -16.59
CA PHE A 279 -13.48 0.86 -17.96
C PHE A 279 -14.38 -0.35 -18.25
N ASP A 280 -15.68 -0.21 -17.97
CA ASP A 280 -16.69 -1.25 -18.18
C ASP A 280 -16.39 -2.58 -17.46
N GLY A 281 -15.86 -2.48 -16.24
CA GLY A 281 -15.59 -3.65 -15.37
C GLY A 281 -14.26 -4.36 -15.64
N LYS A 282 -13.41 -3.78 -16.48
CA LYS A 282 -12.08 -4.31 -16.82
C LYS A 282 -11.02 -4.01 -15.77
N LEU A 283 -11.23 -2.99 -14.93
CA LEU A 283 -10.33 -2.69 -13.81
C LEU A 283 -11.12 -2.44 -12.53
N LEU A 284 -10.69 -3.11 -11.45
CA LEU A 284 -11.21 -2.94 -10.10
C LEU A 284 -10.14 -2.29 -9.21
N SER A 285 -10.47 -1.17 -8.58
CA SER A 285 -9.68 -0.62 -7.47
C SER A 285 -10.28 -1.05 -6.13
N LEU A 286 -9.44 -1.49 -5.20
CA LEU A 286 -9.79 -1.89 -3.84
C LEU A 286 -9.01 -1.05 -2.83
N PHE A 287 -9.63 -0.80 -1.68
CA PHE A 287 -9.02 -0.12 -0.55
C PHE A 287 -9.55 -0.73 0.74
N SER A 288 -8.67 -1.32 1.54
CA SER A 288 -9.06 -2.17 2.66
C SER A 288 -8.85 -1.52 4.04
N CYS A 289 -8.64 -0.20 4.08
CA CYS A 289 -8.50 0.60 5.30
C CYS A 289 -9.73 1.51 5.50
N PRO A 290 -10.62 1.25 6.49
CA PRO A 290 -11.79 2.07 6.76
C PRO A 290 -11.42 3.32 7.55
N ASP A 291 -12.20 4.39 7.41
CA ASP A 291 -11.96 5.70 8.05
C ASP A 291 -10.50 6.19 7.91
N TYR A 292 -9.90 5.93 6.75
CA TYR A 292 -8.50 6.21 6.48
C TYR A 292 -8.21 7.69 6.68
N VAL A 293 -7.28 7.98 7.60
CA VAL A 293 -6.88 9.34 8.01
C VAL A 293 -8.06 10.27 8.32
N GLY A 294 -9.18 9.73 8.82
CA GLY A 294 -10.38 10.47 9.19
C GLY A 294 -11.25 10.90 8.00
N LEU A 295 -11.12 10.24 6.84
CA LEU A 295 -11.92 10.52 5.65
C LEU A 295 -13.35 9.95 5.74
N GLY A 296 -13.66 9.10 6.72
CA GLY A 296 -14.97 8.46 6.86
C GLY A 296 -15.34 7.51 5.72
N ASN A 297 -14.34 6.99 4.98
CA ASN A 297 -14.57 6.02 3.92
C ASN A 297 -14.88 4.63 4.48
N ALA A 298 -15.64 3.84 3.72
CA ALA A 298 -15.68 2.40 3.92
C ALA A 298 -14.42 1.73 3.35
N ALA A 299 -14.21 0.48 3.73
CA ALA A 299 -13.22 -0.42 3.16
C ALA A 299 -13.90 -1.54 2.37
N ALA A 300 -13.15 -2.19 1.49
CA ALA A 300 -13.60 -3.38 0.79
C ALA A 300 -12.45 -4.37 0.57
N PHE A 301 -12.82 -5.63 0.40
CA PHE A 301 -11.96 -6.67 -0.19
C PHE A 301 -12.77 -7.43 -1.25
N ALA A 302 -12.08 -8.12 -2.16
CA ALA A 302 -12.74 -8.97 -3.15
C ALA A 302 -12.54 -10.44 -2.82
N LEU A 303 -13.52 -11.27 -3.15
CA LEU A 303 -13.45 -12.72 -3.12
C LEU A 303 -13.62 -13.22 -4.55
N ILE A 304 -12.64 -13.94 -5.08
CA ILE A 304 -12.82 -14.73 -6.30
C ILE A 304 -13.17 -16.14 -5.87
N ASP A 305 -14.36 -16.60 -6.24
CA ASP A 305 -14.91 -17.91 -5.87
C ASP A 305 -15.53 -18.53 -7.12
N LYS A 306 -15.01 -19.68 -7.56
CA LYS A 306 -15.42 -20.37 -8.80
C LYS A 306 -15.39 -19.47 -10.05
N GLY A 307 -14.41 -18.56 -10.11
CA GLY A 307 -14.25 -17.60 -11.20
C GLY A 307 -15.17 -16.37 -11.12
N GLU A 308 -16.08 -16.32 -10.15
CA GLU A 308 -16.92 -15.14 -9.89
C GLU A 308 -16.24 -14.21 -8.88
N LEU A 309 -16.21 -12.91 -9.19
CA LEU A 309 -15.69 -11.90 -8.29
C LEU A 309 -16.84 -11.27 -7.49
N LYS A 310 -16.77 -11.39 -6.16
CA LYS A 310 -17.69 -10.78 -5.19
C LYS A 310 -16.95 -9.71 -4.41
N ILE A 311 -17.59 -8.59 -4.11
CA ILE A 311 -17.01 -7.50 -3.32
C ILE A 311 -17.70 -7.45 -1.97
N ILE A 312 -16.92 -7.43 -0.90
CA ILE A 312 -17.42 -7.33 0.48
C ILE A 312 -16.91 -6.02 1.06
N THR A 313 -17.85 -5.16 1.46
CA THR A 313 -17.55 -3.85 2.06
C THR A 313 -17.70 -3.91 3.57
N PHE A 314 -16.87 -3.18 4.30
CA PHE A 314 -16.91 -3.08 5.75
C PHE A 314 -16.53 -1.67 6.22
N ILE A 315 -16.92 -1.35 7.45
CA ILE A 315 -16.59 -0.09 8.14
C ILE A 315 -15.97 -0.43 9.50
N ASN A 316 -15.28 0.53 10.11
CA ASN A 316 -14.78 0.36 11.47
C ASN A 316 -15.98 0.19 12.42
N ARG A 317 -16.03 -0.91 13.20
CA ARG A 317 -17.13 -1.23 14.13
C ARG A 317 -17.17 -0.32 15.37
N SER A 318 -16.27 0.66 15.45
CA SER A 318 -16.15 1.61 16.56
C SER A 318 -17.17 2.76 16.53
N GLN A 319 -18.15 2.73 15.62
CA GLN A 319 -19.28 3.68 15.54
C GLN A 319 -20.61 2.97 15.43
#